data_AF-A0A821CFQ0-F1
#
_entry.id   AF-A0A821CFQ0-F1
#
_cell.length_a   1.000
_cell.length_b   1.000
_cell.length_c   1.000
_cell.angle_alpha   90.00
_cell.angle_beta   90.00
_cell.angle_gamma   90.00
#
_symmetry.space_group_name_H-M   'P 1'
#
loop_
_entity.id
_entity.type
_entity.pdbx_description
1 polymer ?
#
loop_
_entity_poly.entity_id
_entity_poly.type
_entity_poly.pdbx_seq_one_letter_code
_entity_poly.pdbx_strand_id
1 'polypeptide(L)'
;MRKIGKKKSFFIGNLCLIPTVIIILISESPMALLFVAAVMGANTVACGYIMPWAMLPECIDAFMLEKGRRPVEIFYTFFFLVAKLAQALYAGVVQLALGASGYDSRRCKQPEAVQFTLRILMGAVPGCVLVLSTICLYFYSIDDERAKEIQIQLKTL
;
A
#
# COMPACT_ATOMS: atom_id res chain seq x y z
N MET A 1 -8.75 13.19 8.29
CA MET A 1 -8.03 12.49 9.39
C MET A 1 -8.38 12.97 10.80
N ARG A 2 -8.79 14.24 11.01
CA ARG A 2 -8.97 14.84 12.35
C ARG A 2 -10.09 14.26 13.25
N LYS A 3 -11.06 13.51 12.68
CA LYS A 3 -12.19 12.89 13.43
C LYS A 3 -12.24 11.35 13.39
N ILE A 4 -11.70 10.72 12.35
CA ILE A 4 -11.88 9.27 12.10
C ILE A 4 -10.70 8.44 12.62
N GLY A 5 -9.56 9.07 12.89
CA GLY A 5 -8.37 8.38 13.34
C GLY A 5 -7.66 7.62 12.22
N LYS A 6 -6.35 7.52 12.33
CA LYS A 6 -5.45 7.02 11.30
C LYS A 6 -5.71 5.56 10.95
N LYS A 7 -5.83 4.69 11.96
CA LYS A 7 -6.10 3.25 11.80
C LYS A 7 -7.43 2.96 11.11
N LYS A 8 -8.51 3.64 11.51
CA LYS A 8 -9.84 3.47 10.90
C LYS A 8 -9.88 4.05 9.48
N SER A 9 -9.18 5.16 9.23
CA SER A 9 -9.11 5.74 7.87
C SER A 9 -8.43 4.76 6.90
N PHE A 10 -7.36 4.09 7.34
CA PHE A 10 -6.69 3.06 6.55
C PHE A 10 -7.59 1.84 6.31
N PHE A 11 -8.30 1.36 7.34
CA PHE A 11 -9.22 0.24 7.20
C PHE A 11 -10.39 0.53 6.24
N ILE A 12 -11.00 1.72 6.34
CA ILE A 12 -12.07 2.15 5.43
C ILE A 12 -11.54 2.28 3.99
N GLY A 13 -10.35 2.88 3.81
CA GLY A 13 -9.72 2.97 2.50
C GLY A 13 -9.41 1.59 1.90
N ASN A 14 -9.07 0.62 2.73
CA ASN A 14 -8.82 -0.75 2.30
C ASN A 14 -10.10 -1.54 2.00
N LEU A 15 -11.24 -1.16 2.58
CA LEU A 15 -12.53 -1.79 2.28
C LEU A 15 -12.95 -1.56 0.82
N CYS A 16 -12.58 -0.42 0.23
CA CYS A 16 -12.82 -0.12 -1.19
C CYS A 16 -12.08 -1.07 -2.15
N LEU A 17 -11.06 -1.81 -1.67
CA LEU A 17 -10.26 -2.76 -2.45
C LEU A 17 -11.04 -4.01 -2.85
N ILE A 18 -11.91 -4.50 -1.97
CA ILE A 18 -12.63 -5.76 -2.16
C ILE A 18 -13.45 -5.75 -3.46
N PRO A 19 -14.33 -4.76 -3.72
CA PRO A 19 -15.05 -4.70 -4.98
C PRO A 19 -14.12 -4.46 -6.18
N THR A 20 -12.98 -3.77 -5.99
CA THR A 20 -12.02 -3.53 -7.09
C THR A 20 -11.38 -4.81 -7.58
N VAL A 21 -10.88 -5.63 -6.64
CA VAL A 21 -10.24 -6.92 -6.96
C VAL A 21 -11.25 -7.86 -7.61
N ILE A 22 -12.50 -7.88 -7.13
CA ILE A 22 -13.57 -8.69 -7.72
C ILE A 22 -13.84 -8.27 -9.18
N ILE A 23 -14.02 -6.96 -9.45
CA ILE A 23 -14.30 -6.46 -10.80
C ILE A 23 -13.15 -6.74 -11.78
N ILE A 24 -11.89 -6.66 -11.32
CA ILE A 24 -10.69 -6.92 -12.12
C ILE A 24 -10.53 -8.42 -12.45
N LEU A 25 -10.90 -9.30 -11.52
CA LEU A 25 -10.82 -10.74 -11.72
C LEU A 25 -11.93 -11.27 -12.64
N ILE A 26 -13.09 -10.59 -12.71
CA ILE A 26 -14.20 -10.96 -13.59
C ILE A 26 -13.86 -10.62 -15.05
N SER A 27 -14.02 -11.61 -15.93
CA SER A 27 -13.48 -11.56 -17.29
C SER A 27 -14.22 -10.62 -18.25
N GLU A 28 -15.51 -10.42 -18.04
CA GLU A 28 -16.44 -9.79 -18.98
C GLU A 28 -16.96 -8.44 -18.49
N SER A 29 -16.21 -7.77 -17.61
CA SER A 29 -16.62 -6.47 -17.08
C SER A 29 -16.67 -5.42 -18.20
N PRO A 30 -17.80 -4.72 -18.41
CA PRO A 30 -17.88 -3.64 -19.39
C PRO A 30 -16.89 -2.53 -19.03
N MET A 31 -16.39 -1.79 -20.03
CA MET A 31 -15.38 -0.74 -19.81
C MET A 31 -15.76 0.25 -18.70
N ALA A 32 -17.05 0.61 -18.61
CA ALA A 32 -17.53 1.50 -17.55
C ALA A 32 -17.25 0.96 -16.13
N LEU A 33 -17.41 -0.35 -15.90
CA LEU A 33 -17.12 -0.99 -14.62
C LEU A 33 -15.62 -1.00 -14.31
N LEU A 34 -14.77 -1.15 -15.32
CA LEU A 34 -13.31 -1.04 -15.15
C LEU A 34 -12.88 0.38 -14.76
N PHE A 35 -13.50 1.42 -15.32
CA PHE A 35 -13.24 2.81 -14.90
C PHE A 35 -13.68 3.06 -13.46
N VAL A 36 -14.86 2.58 -13.07
CA VAL A 36 -15.33 2.68 -11.68
C VAL A 36 -14.37 1.96 -10.74
N ALA A 37 -13.92 0.76 -11.09
CA ALA A 37 -12.92 0.02 -10.34
C ALA A 37 -11.60 0.82 -10.24
N ALA A 38 -11.11 1.41 -11.32
CA ALA A 38 -9.89 2.22 -11.29
C ALA A 38 -9.99 3.40 -10.30
N VAL A 39 -11.14 4.09 -10.26
CA VAL A 39 -11.38 5.20 -9.32
C VAL A 39 -11.43 4.70 -7.87
N MET A 40 -12.12 3.59 -7.61
CA MET A 40 -12.18 2.99 -6.27
C MET A 40 -10.81 2.50 -5.79
N GLY A 41 -10.04 1.85 -6.68
CA GLY A 41 -8.68 1.39 -6.39
C GLY A 41 -7.71 2.53 -6.14
N ALA A 42 -7.85 3.64 -6.88
CA ALA A 42 -7.03 4.84 -6.67
C ALA A 42 -7.19 5.40 -5.25
N ASN A 43 -8.39 5.36 -4.68
CA ASN A 43 -8.62 5.76 -3.29
C ASN A 43 -7.82 4.88 -2.31
N THR A 44 -7.84 3.56 -2.48
CA THR A 44 -7.08 2.63 -1.65
C THR A 44 -5.57 2.87 -1.75
N VAL A 45 -5.05 3.07 -2.97
CA VAL A 45 -3.63 3.37 -3.19
C VAL A 45 -3.25 4.71 -2.55
N ALA A 46 -4.09 5.74 -2.66
CA ALA A 46 -3.85 7.03 -2.03
C ALA A 46 -3.77 6.93 -0.50
N CYS A 47 -4.69 6.19 0.13
CA CYS A 47 -4.62 5.91 1.57
C CYS A 47 -3.34 5.16 1.94
N GLY A 48 -2.97 4.14 1.17
CA GLY A 48 -1.75 3.36 1.38
C GLY A 48 -0.46 4.16 1.24
N TYR A 49 -0.45 5.18 0.37
CA TYR A 49 0.70 6.04 0.18
C TYR A 49 0.82 7.09 1.29
N ILE A 50 -0.26 7.83 1.60
CA ILE A 50 -0.21 8.95 2.55
C ILE A 50 0.05 8.48 3.99
N MET A 51 -0.45 7.30 4.34
CA MET A 51 -0.45 6.81 5.71
C MET A 51 0.96 6.57 6.29
N PRO A 52 1.88 5.85 5.63
CA PRO A 52 3.27 5.71 6.09
C PRO A 52 3.99 7.04 6.31
N TRP A 53 3.77 8.02 5.43
CA TRP A 53 4.37 9.36 5.57
C TRP A 53 3.89 10.09 6.83
N ALA A 54 2.64 9.87 7.22
CA ALA A 54 2.08 10.46 8.43
C ALA A 54 2.48 9.70 9.71
N MET A 55 2.91 8.44 9.62
CA MET A 55 3.33 7.59 10.75
C MET A 55 4.84 7.64 11.00
N LEU A 56 5.64 7.85 9.95
CA LEU A 56 7.10 7.84 10.06
C LEU A 56 7.64 8.89 11.05
N PRO A 57 7.18 10.16 11.05
CA PRO A 57 7.59 11.13 12.06
C PRO A 57 7.19 10.74 13.48
N GLU A 58 6.06 10.03 13.66
CA GLU A 58 5.59 9.59 14.99
C GLU A 58 6.52 8.55 15.58
N CYS A 59 7.03 7.63 14.76
CA CYS A 59 8.05 6.67 15.19
C CYS A 59 9.35 7.36 15.60
N ILE A 60 9.77 8.39 14.85
CA ILE A 60 10.98 9.17 15.14
C ILE A 60 10.81 9.93 16.47
N ASP A 61 9.65 10.55 16.67
CA ASP A 61 9.33 11.30 17.88
C ASP A 61 9.22 10.38 19.11
N ALA A 62 8.61 9.19 18.96
CA ALA A 62 8.58 8.16 20.00
C ALA A 62 9.99 7.68 20.38
N PHE A 63 10.86 7.46 19.39
CA PHE A 63 12.25 7.08 19.62
C PHE A 63 13.04 8.19 20.33
N MET A 64 12.78 9.47 19.98
CA MET A 64 13.40 10.62 20.63
C MET A 64 13.05 10.70 22.12
N LEU A 65 11.80 10.42 22.50
CA LEU A 65 11.40 10.40 23.91
C LEU A 65 12.10 9.32 24.72
N GLU A 66 12.35 8.14 24.13
CA GLU A 66 12.98 7.03 24.85
C GLU A 66 14.51 7.16 24.93
N LYS A 67 15.16 7.66 23.87
CA LYS A 67 16.63 7.66 23.73
C LYS A 67 17.28 9.05 23.77
N GLY A 68 16.50 10.13 23.79
CA GLY A 68 16.99 11.51 23.77
C GLY A 68 17.70 11.92 22.47
N ARG A 69 17.65 11.08 21.42
CA ARG A 69 18.27 11.34 20.11
C ARG A 69 17.22 11.23 19.02
N ARG A 70 17.31 12.09 18.00
CA ARG A 70 16.38 12.12 16.87
C ARG A 70 17.11 11.78 15.56
N PRO A 71 17.40 10.50 15.26
CA PRO A 71 18.15 10.10 14.08
C PRO A 71 17.26 10.11 12.82
N VAL A 72 16.84 11.30 12.38
CA VAL A 72 15.91 11.49 11.27
C VAL A 72 16.43 10.82 10.00
N GLU A 73 17.70 11.01 9.69
CA GLU A 73 18.28 10.58 8.41
C GLU A 73 18.22 9.07 8.24
N ILE A 74 18.57 8.32 9.30
CA ILE A 74 18.63 6.86 9.28
C ILE A 74 17.23 6.28 9.03
N PHE A 75 16.20 6.81 9.69
CA PHE A 75 14.82 6.35 9.52
C PHE A 75 14.31 6.60 8.09
N TYR A 76 14.53 7.80 7.54
CA TYR A 76 14.10 8.11 6.18
C TYR A 76 14.88 7.29 5.13
N THR A 77 16.20 7.21 5.23
CA THR A 77 17.02 6.43 4.29
C THR A 77 16.63 4.96 4.31
N PHE A 78 16.43 4.36 5.49
CA PHE A 78 15.97 2.98 5.61
C PHE A 78 14.59 2.78 4.97
N PHE A 79 13.64 3.66 5.25
CA PHE A 79 12.30 3.60 4.67
C PHE A 79 12.32 3.62 3.13
N PHE A 80 13.06 4.57 2.53
CA PHE A 80 13.16 4.65 1.07
C PHE A 80 13.94 3.48 0.45
N LEU A 81 14.96 2.96 1.13
CA LEU A 81 15.72 1.80 0.67
C LEU A 81 14.81 0.58 0.55
N VAL A 82 14.03 0.30 1.59
CA VAL A 82 13.06 -0.82 1.61
C VAL A 82 11.99 -0.61 0.55
N ALA A 83 11.46 0.61 0.39
CA ALA A 83 10.46 0.92 -0.62
C ALA A 83 10.99 0.68 -2.05
N LYS A 84 12.21 1.13 -2.35
CA LYS A 84 12.85 0.92 -3.67
C LYS A 84 13.13 -0.55 -3.93
N LEU A 85 13.60 -1.29 -2.92
CA LEU A 85 13.82 -2.73 -3.03
C LEU A 85 12.51 -3.45 -3.35
N ALA A 86 11.43 -3.15 -2.63
CA ALA A 86 10.12 -3.73 -2.86
C ALA A 86 9.58 -3.42 -4.27
N GLN A 87 9.75 -2.18 -4.74
CA GLN A 87 9.37 -1.78 -6.10
C GLN A 87 10.16 -2.57 -7.16
N ALA A 88 11.49 -2.70 -6.97
CA ALA A 88 12.33 -3.46 -7.89
C ALA A 88 11.97 -4.95 -7.92
N LEU A 89 11.74 -5.56 -6.74
CA LEU A 89 11.30 -6.94 -6.62
C LEU A 89 9.96 -7.16 -7.30
N TYR A 90 8.97 -6.29 -7.06
CA TYR A 90 7.66 -6.38 -7.70
C TYR A 90 7.76 -6.27 -9.23
N ALA A 91 8.52 -5.29 -9.73
CA ALA A 91 8.75 -5.14 -11.17
C ALA A 91 9.41 -6.39 -11.79
N GLY A 92 10.39 -6.99 -11.09
CA GLY A 92 11.02 -8.24 -11.50
C GLY A 92 10.04 -9.40 -11.56
N VAL A 93 9.19 -9.57 -10.53
CA VAL A 93 8.15 -10.61 -10.49
C VAL A 93 7.16 -10.45 -11.65
N VAL A 94 6.71 -9.22 -11.92
CA VAL A 94 5.80 -8.92 -13.04
C VAL A 94 6.45 -9.31 -14.37
N GLN A 95 7.72 -8.95 -14.58
CA GLN A 95 8.43 -9.24 -15.83
C GLN A 95 8.63 -10.74 -16.04
N LEU A 96 9.00 -11.48 -14.99
CA LEU A 96 9.18 -12.94 -15.04
C LEU A 96 7.86 -13.65 -15.30
N ALA A 97 6.78 -13.23 -14.63
CA ALA A 97 5.44 -13.80 -14.83
C ALA A 97 4.92 -13.56 -16.26
N LEU A 98 5.15 -12.37 -16.82
CA LEU A 98 4.81 -12.06 -18.21
C LEU A 98 5.62 -12.92 -19.19
N GLY A 99 6.93 -13.05 -18.98
CA GLY A 99 7.78 -13.93 -19.78
C GLY A 99 7.31 -15.39 -19.74
N ALA A 100 6.96 -15.90 -18.55
CA ALA A 100 6.47 -17.26 -18.35
C ALA A 100 5.09 -17.51 -18.99
N SER A 101 4.23 -16.50 -19.04
CA SER A 101 2.91 -16.61 -19.69
C SER A 101 2.94 -16.59 -21.22
N GLY A 102 4.12 -16.44 -21.83
CA GLY A 102 4.30 -16.42 -23.28
C GLY A 102 3.94 -15.07 -23.92
N TYR A 103 4.09 -13.98 -23.16
CA TYR A 103 3.91 -12.62 -23.67
C TYR A 103 4.86 -12.35 -24.85
N ASP A 104 4.27 -11.97 -25.99
CA ASP A 104 5.01 -11.65 -27.22
C ASP A 104 4.52 -10.32 -27.78
N SER A 105 5.35 -9.28 -27.68
CA SER A 105 5.00 -7.92 -28.12
C SER A 105 4.76 -7.80 -29.63
N ARG A 106 5.14 -8.81 -30.44
CA ARG A 106 4.96 -8.80 -31.91
C ARG A 106 3.63 -9.38 -32.36
N ARG A 107 2.86 -10.01 -31.47
CA ARG A 107 1.56 -10.61 -31.80
C ARG A 107 0.42 -9.64 -31.59
N CYS A 108 -0.47 -9.53 -32.58
CA CYS A 108 -1.71 -8.75 -32.47
C CYS A 108 -2.70 -9.34 -31.45
N LYS A 109 -2.69 -10.67 -31.26
CA LYS A 109 -3.55 -11.38 -30.30
C LYS A 109 -2.69 -12.12 -29.29
N GLN A 110 -2.84 -11.76 -28.03
CA GLN A 110 -2.13 -12.39 -26.92
C GLN A 110 -2.82 -13.70 -26.50
N PRO A 111 -2.08 -14.65 -25.92
CA PRO A 111 -2.66 -15.84 -25.29
C PRO A 111 -3.55 -15.46 -24.11
N GLU A 112 -4.59 -16.25 -23.85
CA GLU A 112 -5.48 -16.09 -22.69
C GLU A 112 -4.70 -16.19 -21.36
N ALA A 113 -3.63 -16.98 -21.33
CA ALA A 113 -2.72 -17.10 -20.18
C ALA A 113 -2.08 -15.76 -19.77
N VAL A 114 -1.75 -14.88 -20.73
CA VAL A 114 -1.21 -13.55 -20.45
C VAL A 114 -2.26 -12.67 -19.79
N GLN A 115 -3.51 -12.72 -20.29
CA GLN A 115 -4.63 -11.97 -19.73
C GLN A 115 -4.92 -12.42 -18.30
N PHE A 116 -4.94 -13.72 -18.03
CA PHE A 116 -5.09 -14.26 -16.68
C PHE A 116 -3.96 -13.84 -15.74
N THR A 117 -2.71 -13.90 -16.22
CA THR A 117 -1.53 -13.50 -15.45
C THR A 117 -1.59 -12.01 -15.05
N LEU A 118 -1.95 -11.14 -16.00
CA LEU A 118 -2.14 -9.71 -15.72
C LEU A 118 -3.25 -9.46 -14.69
N ARG A 119 -4.37 -10.20 -14.75
CA ARG A 119 -5.44 -10.08 -13.75
C ARG A 119 -4.99 -10.44 -12.34
N ILE A 120 -4.20 -11.50 -12.20
CA ILE A 120 -3.64 -11.89 -10.90
C ILE A 120 -2.67 -10.80 -10.41
N LEU A 121 -1.77 -10.34 -11.28
CA LEU A 121 -0.76 -9.34 -10.92
C LEU A 121 -1.37 -7.98 -10.56
N MET A 122 -2.46 -7.56 -11.22
CA MET A 122 -3.08 -6.26 -10.98
C MET A 122 -4.21 -6.29 -9.94
N GLY A 123 -4.82 -7.46 -9.71
CA GLY A 123 -5.92 -7.63 -8.75
C GLY A 123 -5.50 -8.36 -7.48
N ALA A 124 -5.26 -9.67 -7.60
CA ALA A 124 -5.03 -10.54 -6.45
C ALA A 124 -3.76 -10.18 -5.66
N VAL A 125 -2.64 -9.92 -6.36
CA VAL A 125 -1.35 -9.63 -5.71
C VAL A 125 -1.40 -8.34 -4.87
N PRO A 126 -1.83 -7.18 -5.40
CA PRO A 126 -2.03 -5.97 -4.59
C PRO A 126 -3.06 -6.19 -3.47
N GLY A 127 -4.11 -6.98 -3.75
CA GLY A 127 -5.08 -7.48 -2.78
C GLY A 127 -4.43 -8.07 -1.53
N CYS A 128 -3.61 -9.10 -1.72
CA CYS A 128 -2.91 -9.80 -0.65
C CYS A 128 -1.94 -8.87 0.11
N VAL A 129 -1.18 -8.04 -0.61
CA VAL A 129 -0.22 -7.10 0.01
C VAL A 129 -0.93 -6.10 0.92
N LEU A 130 -2.11 -5.61 0.53
CA LEU A 130 -2.88 -4.67 1.32
C LEU A 130 -3.54 -5.31 2.56
N VAL A 131 -3.97 -6.58 2.45
CA VAL A 131 -4.43 -7.36 3.61
C VAL A 131 -3.28 -7.54 4.61
N LEU A 132 -2.10 -7.95 4.13
CA LEU A 132 -0.90 -8.06 4.96
C LEU A 132 -0.54 -6.72 5.62
N SER A 133 -0.61 -5.62 4.87
CA SER A 133 -0.38 -4.27 5.40
C SER A 133 -1.36 -3.92 6.53
N THR A 134 -2.63 -4.29 6.39
CA THR A 134 -3.65 -4.08 7.44
C THR A 134 -3.34 -4.89 8.69
N ILE A 135 -2.88 -6.14 8.53
CA ILE A 135 -2.46 -6.99 9.66
C ILE A 135 -1.23 -6.37 10.35
N CYS A 136 -0.23 -5.92 9.61
CA CYS A 136 0.93 -5.23 10.18
C CYS A 136 0.51 -3.96 10.94
N LEU A 137 -0.46 -3.22 10.42
CA LEU A 137 -0.98 -2.00 11.06
C LEU A 137 -1.79 -2.30 12.33
N TYR A 138 -2.36 -3.50 12.47
CA TYR A 138 -3.00 -3.94 13.71
C TYR A 138 -1.97 -4.10 14.85
N PHE A 139 -0.75 -4.56 14.55
CA PHE A 139 0.34 -4.65 15.53
C PHE A 139 0.98 -3.29 15.85
N TYR A 140 0.60 -2.21 15.16
CA TYR A 140 1.11 -0.87 15.43
C TYR A 140 0.44 -0.27 16.68
N SER A 141 1.20 -0.20 17.77
CA SER A 141 0.74 0.19 19.10
C SER A 141 0.59 1.71 19.31
N ILE A 142 1.10 2.55 18.41
CA ILE A 142 0.98 4.01 18.50
C ILE A 142 -0.40 4.41 17.94
N ASP A 143 -1.36 4.64 18.83
CA ASP A 143 -2.66 5.19 18.46
C ASP A 143 -2.65 6.73 18.36
N ASP A 144 -3.70 7.32 17.79
CA ASP A 144 -3.80 8.77 17.62
C ASP A 144 -3.74 9.54 18.96
N GLU A 145 -4.17 8.92 20.05
CA GLU A 145 -4.05 9.49 21.40
C GLU A 145 -2.61 9.47 21.89
N ARG A 146 -1.93 8.32 21.73
CA ARG A 146 -0.53 8.19 22.11
C ARG A 146 0.38 9.12 21.30
N ALA A 147 0.09 9.29 20.01
CA ALA A 147 0.80 10.25 19.17
C ALA A 147 0.64 11.69 19.67
N LYS A 148 -0.56 12.08 20.15
CA LYS A 148 -0.79 13.40 20.75
C LYS A 148 -0.05 13.56 22.08
N GLU A 149 -0.06 12.55 22.94
CA GLU A 149 0.71 12.57 24.19
C GLU A 149 2.20 12.79 23.95
N ILE A 150 2.77 12.06 22.98
CA ILE A 150 4.17 12.19 22.57
C ILE A 150 4.48 13.63 22.13
N GLN A 151 3.61 14.23 21.32
CA GLN A 151 3.78 15.62 20.89
C GLN A 151 3.67 16.63 22.03
N ILE A 152 2.83 16.37 23.04
CA ILE A 152 2.71 17.23 24.23
C ILE A 152 4.00 17.14 25.05
N GLN A 153 4.48 15.92 25.31
CA GLN A 153 5.72 15.69 26.07
C GLN A 153 6.95 16.34 25.42
N LEU A 154 7.02 16.30 24.08
CA LEU A 154 8.10 16.95 23.34
C LEU A 154 8.05 18.49 23.38
N LYS A 155 6.89 19.11 23.61
CA LYS A 155 6.75 20.57 23.74
C LYS A 155 7.08 21.08 25.15
N THR A 156 7.04 20.20 26.14
CA THR A 156 7.36 20.51 27.54
C THR A 156 8.84 20.34 27.90
N LEU A 157 9.61 19.72 27.00
CA LEU A 157 11.08 19.66 27.04
C LEU A 157 11.67 20.91 26.37
#